data_AF-A0A970PS89-F1
#
_entry.id   AF-A0A970PS89-F1
#
_cell.length_a   1.000
_cell.length_b   1.000
_cell.length_c   1.000
_cell.angle_alpha   90.00
_cell.angle_beta   90.00
_cell.angle_gamma   90.00
#
_symmetry.space_group_name_H-M   'P 1'
#
loop_
_entity.id
_entity.type
_entity.pdbx_description
1 polymer ?
#
loop_
_entity_poly.entity_id
_entity_poly.type
_entity_poly.pdbx_seq_one_letter_code
_entity_poly.pdbx_strand_id
1 'polypeptide(L)' 'VLCGMSDRTAQVKLSGGNLELCWNAEDNHVYQSGPASYVFDGEWLEDSAV' A
#
# COMPACT_ATOMS: atom_id res chain seq x y z
N VAL A 1 10.77 9.57 -14.61
CA VAL A 1 11.06 10.28 -13.35
C VAL A 1 12.55 10.64 -13.23
N LEU A 2 13.47 9.70 -13.00
CA LEU A 2 14.92 9.99 -12.93
C LEU A 2 15.53 10.26 -14.32
N CYS A 3 15.11 9.49 -15.33
CA CYS A 3 15.52 9.65 -16.73
C CYS A 3 14.49 10.42 -17.59
N GLY A 4 13.51 11.09 -16.97
CA GLY A 4 12.44 11.79 -17.70
C GLY A 4 11.40 10.90 -18.42
N MET A 5 11.53 9.57 -18.35
CA MET A 5 10.70 8.62 -19.14
C MET A 5 9.33 8.27 -18.53
N SER A 6 8.96 8.83 -17.38
CA SER A 6 7.71 8.48 -16.67
C SER A 6 7.32 9.57 -15.70
N ASP A 7 6.03 9.65 -15.41
CA ASP A 7 5.48 10.55 -14.40
C ASP A 7 5.75 10.05 -12.98
N ARG A 8 5.58 10.94 -12.01
CA ARG A 8 5.73 10.65 -10.57
C ARG A 8 4.56 9.87 -9.98
N THR A 9 3.48 9.76 -10.74
CA THR A 9 2.30 8.98 -10.40
C THR A 9 2.18 7.81 -11.37
N ALA A 10 1.89 6.63 -10.85
CA ALA A 10 1.70 5.42 -11.66
C ALA A 10 0.64 4.50 -11.05
N GLN A 11 -0.13 3.83 -11.91
CA GLN A 11 -0.98 2.72 -11.49
C GLN A 11 -0.22 1.40 -11.65
N VAL A 12 -0.14 0.63 -10.56
CA VAL A 12 0.48 -0.70 -10.54
C VAL A 12 -0.61 -1.75 -10.44
N LYS A 13 -0.61 -2.68 -11.42
CA LYS A 13 -1.50 -3.84 -11.42
C LYS A 13 -0.84 -4.99 -10.68
N LEU A 14 -1.47 -5.42 -9.59
CA LEU A 14 -1.07 -6.56 -8.78
C LEU A 14 -2.08 -7.69 -8.97
N SER A 15 -1.75 -8.89 -8.50
CA SER A 15 -2.68 -10.04 -8.50
C SER A 15 -3.96 -9.76 -7.70
N GLY A 16 -3.86 -8.94 -6.63
CA GLY A 16 -4.98 -8.57 -5.76
C GLY A 16 -5.73 -7.30 -6.18
N GLY A 17 -5.35 -6.64 -7.27
CA GLY A 17 -6.00 -5.39 -7.72
C GLY A 17 -5.00 -4.31 -8.11
N ASN A 18 -5.50 -3.08 -8.22
CA ASN A 18 -4.70 -1.93 -8.64
C ASN A 18 -4.35 -1.06 -7.44
N LEU A 19 -3.09 -0.60 -7.38
CA LEU A 19 -2.65 0.45 -6.48
C LEU A 19 -2.23 1.68 -7.28
N GLU A 20 -2.55 2.85 -6.76
CA GLU A 20 -2.03 4.11 -7.24
C GLU A 20 -0.81 4.48 -6.39
N LEU A 21 0.33 4.71 -7.03
CA LEU A 21 1.57 5.11 -6.40
C LEU A 21 1.91 6.55 -6.78
N CYS A 22 2.39 7.34 -5.83
CA CYS A 22 2.89 8.70 -6.05
C CYS A 22 4.21 8.90 -5.31
N TRP A 23 5.25 9.36 -5.99
CA TRP A 23 6.50 9.77 -5.35
C TRP A 23 6.56 11.29 -5.18
N ASN A 24 6.62 11.74 -3.93
CA ASN A 24 6.83 13.14 -3.60
C ASN A 24 8.33 13.47 -3.55
N ALA A 25 8.74 14.48 -4.31
CA ALA A 25 10.13 14.91 -4.37
C ALA A 25 10.58 15.69 -3.12
N GLU A 26 9.64 16.36 -2.45
CA GLU A 26 9.94 17.30 -1.37
C GLU A 26 10.34 16.57 -0.09
N ASP A 27 9.66 15.46 0.19
CA ASP A 27 9.92 14.61 1.35
C ASP A 27 10.64 13.30 0.98
N ASN A 28 10.84 13.04 -0.32
CA ASN A 28 11.42 11.80 -0.85
C ASN A 28 10.68 10.51 -0.44
N HIS A 29 9.36 10.57 -0.21
CA HIS A 29 8.53 9.42 0.15
C HIS A 29 7.63 8.97 -1.00
N VAL A 30 7.36 7.67 -1.02
CA VAL A 30 6.37 7.06 -1.91
C VAL A 30 5.08 6.82 -1.13
N TYR A 31 4.00 7.38 -1.64
CA TYR A 31 2.65 7.19 -1.14
C TYR A 31 1.92 6.17 -2.00
N GLN A 32 1.03 5.41 -1.37
CA GLN A 32 0.19 4.44 -2.06
C GLN A 32 -1.27 4.62 -1.64
N SER A 33 -2.15 4.57 -2.62
CA SER A 33 -3.60 4.60 -2.44
C SER A 33 -4.21 3.37 -3.09
N GLY A 34 -5.09 2.70 -2.35
CA GLY A 34 -5.72 1.47 -2.81
C GLY A 34 -6.97 1.14 -2.01
N PRO A 35 -7.82 0.24 -2.53
CA PRO A 35 -9.01 -0.19 -1.82
C PRO A 35 -8.61 -0.96 -0.55
N ALA A 36 -9.22 -0.60 0.57
CA ALA A 36 -9.18 -1.37 1.80
C ALA A 36 -10.59 -1.89 2.10
N SER A 37 -10.69 -3.12 2.61
CA SER A 37 -11.97 -3.71 2.97
C SER A 37 -11.84 -4.42 4.30
N TYR A 38 -12.82 -4.20 5.16
CA TYR A 38 -12.93 -4.91 6.42
C TYR A 38 -13.30 -6.37 6.15
N VAL A 39 -12.60 -7.30 6.80
CA VAL A 39 -12.89 -8.74 6.67
C VAL A 39 -13.55 -9.25 7.95
N PHE A 40 -12.89 -9.09 9.10
CA PHE A 40 -13.40 -9.46 10.42
C PHE A 40 -12.58 -8.81 11.54
N ASP A 41 -13.12 -8.84 12.76
CA ASP A 41 -12.44 -8.56 14.02
C ASP A 41 -12.39 -9.84 14.86
N GLY A 42 -11.34 -10.01 15.67
CA GLY A 42 -11.19 -11.17 16.52
C GLY A 42 -10.19 -10.94 17.64
N GLU A 43 -10.39 -11.66 18.73
CA GLU A 43 -9.49 -11.68 19.89
C GLU A 43 -8.72 -13.01 19.92
N TRP A 44 -7.41 -12.95 20.16
CA TRP A 44 -6.60 -14.16 20.35
C TRP A 44 -6.60 -14.52 21.84
N LEU A 45 -7.17 -15.67 22.17
CA LEU A 45 -7.13 -16.21 23.54
C LEU A 45 -5.82 -16.99 23.70
N GLU A 46 -4.83 -16.41 24.36
CA GLU A 46 -3.64 -17.16 24.77
C GLU A 46 -4.04 -18.23 25.80
N ASP A 47 -3.67 -19.48 25.56
CA ASP A 47 -3.80 -20.55 26.54
C ASP A 47 -2.84 -20.25 27.69
N SER A 48 -3.40 -19.74 28.79
CA SER A 48 -2.64 -19.55 30.02
C SER A 48 -2.38 -20.94 30.57
N ALA A 49 -1.20 -21.49 30.24
CA ALA A 49 -0.74 -22.77 30.76
C ALA A 49 -0.91 -22.77 32.28
N VAL A 50 -1.81 -23.64 32.74
CA VAL A 50 -2.03 -24.02 34.14
C VAL A 50 -0.74 -24.45 34.83
#